data_AF-A0A948XR05-F1
#
_entry.id   AF-A0A948XR05-F1
#
_cell.length_a   1.000
_cell.length_b   1.000
_cell.length_c   1.000
_cell.angle_alpha   90.00
_cell.angle_beta   90.00
_cell.angle_gamma   90.00
#
_symmetry.space_group_name_H-M   'P 1'
#
loop_
_entity.id
_entity.type
_entity.pdbx_description
1 polymer ?
#
loop_
_entity_poly.entity_id
_entity_poly.type
_entity_poly.pdbx_seq_one_letter_code
_entity_poly.pdbx_strand_id
1 'polypeptide(L)'
;LRQIQSALEMYRSDVGMYPDTVSFVCDNSITSGGVIYMQRIPCDPINVAPLTYRYSSAAPNLIYTLVACLENVNDQQKDSANVAPCNGTSNWSYTLLSP
;
A
#
# COMPACT_ATOMS: atom_id res chain seq x y z
N LEU A 1 -1.02 6.83 2.38
CA LEU A 1 -1.95 5.83 1.81
C LEU A 1 -2.78 6.34 0.64
N ARG A 2 -3.60 7.40 0.79
CA ARG A 2 -4.43 7.91 -0.32
C ARG A 2 -3.65 8.32 -1.57
N GLN A 3 -2.46 8.92 -1.41
CA GLN A 3 -1.57 9.23 -2.53
C GLN A 3 -1.06 7.98 -3.27
N ILE A 4 -0.78 6.90 -2.53
CA ILE A 4 -0.40 5.60 -3.11
C ILE A 4 -1.57 5.01 -3.89
N GLN A 5 -2.77 5.05 -3.32
CA GLN A 5 -4.00 4.64 -4.01
C GLN A 5 -4.16 5.41 -5.33
N SER A 6 -4.08 6.75 -5.30
CA SER A 6 -4.17 7.55 -6.52
C SER A 6 -3.13 7.16 -7.57
N ALA A 7 -1.89 6.88 -7.17
CA ALA A 7 -0.86 6.42 -8.10
C ALA A 7 -1.16 5.04 -8.71
N LEU A 8 -1.69 4.10 -7.91
CA LEU A 8 -2.09 2.78 -8.40
C LEU A 8 -3.29 2.88 -9.36
N GLU A 9 -4.24 3.78 -9.11
CA GLU A 9 -5.36 4.04 -10.02
C GLU A 9 -4.88 4.62 -11.35
N MET A 10 -3.94 5.59 -11.33
CA MET A 10 -3.34 6.13 -12.55
C MET A 10 -2.58 5.05 -13.32
N TYR A 11 -1.79 4.21 -12.63
CA TYR A 11 -1.10 3.08 -13.24
C TYR A 11 -2.10 2.16 -13.96
N ARG A 12 -3.19 1.77 -13.29
CA ARG A 12 -4.21 0.91 -13.88
C ARG A 12 -4.90 1.56 -15.07
N SER A 13 -5.16 2.86 -15.01
CA SER A 13 -5.77 3.61 -16.12
C SER A 13 -4.95 3.50 -17.39
N ASP A 14 -3.62 3.54 -17.28
CA ASP A 14 -2.73 3.53 -18.44
C ASP A 14 -2.34 2.11 -18.90
N VAL A 15 -2.12 1.20 -17.94
CA VAL A 15 -1.64 -0.16 -18.21
C VAL A 15 -2.78 -1.17 -18.36
N GLY A 16 -3.98 -0.84 -17.89
CA GLY A 16 -5.18 -1.69 -17.90
C GLY A 16 -5.31 -2.64 -16.70
N MET A 17 -4.26 -2.78 -15.88
CA MET A 17 -4.19 -3.64 -14.71
C MET A 17 -3.36 -2.98 -13.60
N TYR A 18 -3.54 -3.38 -12.35
CA TYR A 18 -2.62 -2.99 -11.29
C TYR A 18 -1.29 -3.74 -11.41
N PRO A 19 -0.20 -3.24 -10.81
CA PRO A 19 1.09 -3.93 -10.89
C PRO A 19 1.03 -5.30 -10.21
N ASP A 20 1.67 -6.32 -10.81
CA ASP A 20 1.82 -7.64 -10.20
C ASP A 20 2.55 -7.57 -8.86
N THR A 21 3.67 -6.86 -8.88
CA THR A 21 4.49 -6.60 -7.71
C THR A 21 4.89 -5.13 -7.69
N VAL A 22 4.74 -4.50 -6.53
CA VAL A 22 5.34 -3.20 -6.26
C VAL A 22 6.18 -3.39 -5.00
N SER A 23 7.46 -3.03 -5.10
CA SER A 23 8.29 -2.91 -3.93
C SER A 23 7.90 -1.63 -3.19
N PHE A 24 7.03 -1.75 -2.20
CA PHE A 24 6.61 -0.66 -1.30
C PHE A 24 7.68 -0.32 -0.25
N VAL A 25 8.94 -0.40 -0.65
CA VAL A 25 10.04 0.11 0.14
C VAL A 25 9.97 1.64 0.11
N CYS A 26 10.23 2.24 1.26
CA CYS A 26 10.54 3.65 1.40
C CYS A 26 11.35 4.19 0.23
N ASP A 27 10.98 5.37 -0.24
CA ASP A 27 11.73 6.15 -1.23
C ASP A 27 11.77 5.54 -2.64
N ASN A 28 11.19 4.37 -2.83
CA ASN A 28 11.03 3.78 -4.14
C ASN A 28 9.95 4.51 -4.95
N SER A 29 9.98 4.34 -6.27
CA SER A 29 9.02 4.93 -7.19
C SER A 29 8.06 3.89 -7.77
N ILE A 30 6.83 4.30 -8.09
CA ILE A 30 5.89 3.49 -8.87
C ILE A 30 5.97 3.98 -10.32
N THR A 31 6.46 3.12 -11.22
CA THR A 31 6.71 3.48 -12.62
C THR A 31 6.31 2.35 -13.56
N SER A 32 5.90 2.67 -14.79
CA SER A 32 5.70 1.71 -15.88
C SER A 32 6.00 2.34 -17.22
N GLY A 33 6.71 1.64 -18.11
CA GLY A 33 6.95 2.11 -19.48
C GLY A 33 7.62 3.50 -19.59
N GLY A 34 8.38 3.91 -18.59
CA GLY A 34 9.00 5.26 -18.53
C GLY A 34 8.12 6.36 -17.93
N VAL A 35 6.85 6.07 -17.60
CA VAL A 35 5.96 6.98 -16.87
C VAL A 35 6.13 6.78 -15.37
N ILE A 36 6.22 7.88 -14.62
CA ILE A 36 6.31 7.89 -13.17
C ILE A 36 4.93 8.24 -12.59
N TYR A 37 4.28 7.28 -11.94
CA TYR A 37 2.97 7.47 -11.28
C TYR A 37 3.12 7.94 -9.83
N MET A 38 4.24 7.57 -9.19
CA MET A 38 4.62 8.07 -7.88
C MET A 38 6.14 8.19 -7.81
N GLN A 39 6.63 9.41 -7.60
CA GLN A 39 8.08 9.67 -7.55
C GLN A 39 8.75 9.03 -6.32
N ARG A 40 8.05 9.03 -5.19
CA ARG A 40 8.58 8.58 -3.90
C ARG A 40 7.47 8.01 -3.04
N ILE A 41 7.58 6.75 -2.66
CA ILE A 41 6.70 6.11 -1.68
C ILE A 41 7.08 6.68 -0.30
N PRO A 42 6.13 7.28 0.44
CA PRO A 42 6.42 7.85 1.75
C PRO A 42 6.84 6.75 2.71
N CYS A 43 7.83 7.03 3.55
CA CYS A 43 8.09 6.19 4.70
C CYS A 43 7.00 6.37 5.75
N ASP A 44 6.65 5.27 6.40
CA ASP A 44 6.03 5.33 7.71
C ASP A 44 7.12 5.73 8.73
N PRO A 45 6.90 6.79 9.53
CA PRO A 45 7.91 7.30 10.45
C PRO A 45 8.25 6.32 11.59
N ILE A 46 7.38 5.36 11.93
CA ILE A 46 7.66 4.33 12.94
C ILE A 46 7.97 2.98 12.30
N ASN A 47 7.28 2.63 11.21
CA ASN A 47 7.49 1.34 10.54
C ASN A 47 8.50 1.47 9.40
N VAL A 48 9.78 1.55 9.73
CA VAL A 48 10.88 1.47 8.74
C VAL A 48 11.04 0.05 8.21
N ALA A 49 11.36 -0.05 6.91
CA ALA A 49 11.44 -1.26 6.08
C ALA A 49 11.93 -2.54 6.80
N PRO A 50 11.43 -3.74 6.42
CA PRO A 50 10.75 -4.06 5.16
C PRO A 50 9.21 -4.13 5.22
N LEU A 51 8.56 -3.73 6.33
CA LEU A 51 7.14 -4.04 6.59
C LEU A 51 6.20 -2.81 6.57
N THR A 52 6.62 -1.71 5.94
CA THR A 52 5.89 -0.43 5.92
C THR A 52 4.50 -0.56 5.26
N TYR A 53 4.42 -1.25 4.13
CA TYR A 53 3.15 -1.55 3.46
C TYR A 53 3.18 -2.96 2.87
N ARG A 54 2.05 -3.68 2.97
CA ARG A 54 1.87 -4.97 2.31
C ARG A 54 0.86 -4.82 1.19
N TYR A 55 1.35 -4.99 -0.03
CA TYR A 55 0.52 -5.01 -1.23
C TYR A 55 0.34 -6.41 -1.75
N SER A 56 -0.87 -6.71 -2.19
CA SER A 56 -1.18 -7.92 -2.95
C SER A 56 -2.19 -7.57 -4.03
N SER A 57 -1.93 -8.04 -5.25
CA SER A 57 -2.94 -8.10 -6.31
C SER A 57 -3.16 -9.57 -6.68
N ALA A 58 -4.38 -9.92 -7.05
CA ALA A 58 -4.73 -11.27 -7.50
C ALA A 58 -4.96 -11.25 -9.00
N ALA A 59 -4.43 -12.24 -9.72
CA ALA A 59 -4.66 -12.39 -11.16
C ALA A 59 -6.18 -12.34 -11.45
N PRO A 60 -6.65 -11.54 -12.42
CA PRO A 60 -5.90 -10.84 -13.47
C PRO A 60 -5.47 -9.38 -13.12
N ASN A 61 -5.18 -9.12 -11.85
CA ASN A 61 -4.67 -7.84 -11.31
C ASN A 61 -5.63 -6.67 -11.53
N LEU A 62 -6.93 -6.98 -11.50
CA LEU A 62 -8.01 -5.98 -11.58
C LEU A 62 -8.39 -5.40 -10.22
N ILE A 63 -7.89 -6.00 -9.14
CA ILE A 63 -8.07 -5.56 -7.76
C ILE A 63 -6.74 -5.63 -7.02
N TYR A 64 -6.60 -4.78 -6.01
CA TYR A 64 -5.49 -4.87 -5.06
C TYR A 64 -5.97 -4.66 -3.63
N THR A 65 -5.15 -5.16 -2.72
CA THR A 65 -5.23 -4.90 -1.29
C THR A 65 -3.91 -4.28 -0.86
N LEU A 66 -3.99 -3.15 -0.16
CA LEU A 66 -2.87 -2.44 0.43
C LEU A 66 -3.09 -2.34 1.93
N VAL A 67 -2.22 -2.99 2.71
CA VAL A 67 -2.25 -2.95 4.18
C VAL A 67 -1.13 -2.04 4.67
N ALA A 68 -1.44 -1.14 5.59
CA ALA A 68 -0.47 -0.38 6.38
C ALA A 68 -0.67 -0.65 7.87
N CYS A 69 0.33 -0.29 8.68
CA CYS A 69 0.23 -0.37 10.13
C CYS A 69 0.03 1.03 10.73
N LEU A 70 -1.14 1.28 11.29
CA LEU A 70 -1.42 2.46 12.10
C LEU A 70 -0.70 2.35 13.43
N GLU A 71 0.01 3.39 13.82
CA GLU A 71 0.74 3.49 15.08
C GLU A 71 -0.22 3.62 16.28
N ASN A 72 -1.39 4.21 16.04
CA ASN A 72 -2.41 4.38 17.05
C ASN A 72 -3.38 3.18 17.04
N VAL A 73 -3.25 2.28 18.01
CA VAL A 73 -4.16 1.13 18.16
C VAL A 73 -5.60 1.52 18.49
N ASN A 74 -5.86 2.78 18.85
CA ASN A 74 -7.20 3.33 19.08
C ASN A 74 -7.72 4.13 17.89
N ASP A 75 -7.04 4.10 16.74
CA ASP A 75 -7.52 4.75 15.53
C ASP A 75 -8.86 4.14 15.08
N GLN A 76 -9.80 4.99 14.69
CA GLN A 76 -11.14 4.57 14.27
C GLN A 76 -11.14 3.93 12.88
N GLN A 77 -10.12 4.19 12.08
CA GLN A 77 -9.98 3.65 10.73
C GLN A 77 -9.39 2.24 10.73
N LYS A 78 -8.90 1.76 11.87
CA LYS A 78 -8.26 0.45 12.00
C LYS A 78 -9.18 -0.70 11.59
N ASP A 79 -8.60 -1.78 11.09
CA ASP A 79 -9.35 -2.99 10.74
C ASP A 79 -9.99 -3.63 11.99
N SER A 80 -11.11 -4.34 11.85
CA SER A 80 -11.74 -5.04 12.97
C SER A 80 -10.87 -6.17 13.53
N ALA A 81 -10.15 -6.85 12.66
CA ALA A 81 -9.13 -7.84 12.99
C ALA A 81 -7.77 -7.37 12.49
N ASN A 82 -6.75 -7.45 13.35
CA ASN A 82 -5.40 -7.08 12.97
C ASN A 82 -4.83 -8.07 11.94
N VAL A 83 -4.24 -7.54 10.87
CA VAL A 83 -3.66 -8.30 9.78
C VAL A 83 -2.14 -8.05 9.70
N ALA A 84 -1.39 -9.11 9.39
CA ALA A 84 0.04 -8.98 9.10
C ALA A 84 0.29 -7.94 7.98
N PRO A 85 1.33 -7.11 8.09
CA PRO A 85 2.50 -7.27 8.95
C PRO A 85 2.40 -6.63 10.34
N CYS A 86 1.23 -6.12 10.72
CA CYS A 86 1.04 -5.43 11.99
C CYS A 86 0.94 -6.43 13.15
N ASN A 87 1.43 -6.06 14.33
CA ASN A 87 1.56 -6.94 15.50
C ASN A 87 0.37 -6.87 16.47
N GLY A 88 -0.55 -5.92 16.29
CA GLY A 88 -1.76 -5.77 17.10
C GLY A 88 -1.51 -5.28 18.54
N THR A 89 -0.27 -4.97 18.90
CA THR A 89 0.13 -4.52 20.25
C THR A 89 0.62 -3.08 20.23
N SER A 90 1.59 -2.77 19.36
CA SER A 90 2.14 -1.41 19.19
C SER A 90 1.66 -0.73 17.91
N ASN A 91 1.07 -1.50 17.00
CA ASN A 91 0.45 -1.01 15.78
C ASN A 91 -0.75 -1.88 15.41
N TRP A 92 -1.61 -1.36 14.54
CA TRP A 92 -2.82 -2.05 14.09
C TRP A 92 -2.99 -1.91 12.59
N SER A 93 -3.51 -2.92 11.91
CA SER A 93 -3.67 -2.86 10.46
C SER A 93 -4.75 -1.89 10.00
N TYR A 94 -4.48 -1.26 8.86
CA TYR A 94 -5.45 -0.53 8.06
C TYR A 94 -5.40 -1.04 6.64
N THR A 95 -6.51 -1.61 6.18
CA THR A 95 -6.63 -2.21 4.86
C THR A 95 -7.37 -1.28 3.91
N LEU A 96 -6.70 -0.97 2.80
CA LEU A 96 -7.25 -0.21 1.70
C LEU A 96 -7.42 -1.13 0.48
N LEU A 97 -8.63 -1.16 -0.06
CA LEU A 97 -8.97 -1.93 -1.25
C LEU A 97 -9.04 -1.02 -2.48
N SER A 98 -8.83 -1.59 -3.66
CA SER A 98 -9.18 -0.93 -4.92
C SER A 98 -10.65 -0.48 -4.90
N PRO A 99 -10.98 0.68 -5.50
CA PRO A 99 -12.36 1.16 -5.65
C PRO A 99 -13.27 0.19 -6.40
#